data_AF-A0A497SGK6-F1
#
_entry.id   AF-A0A497SGK6-F1
#
_cell.length_a   1.000
_cell.length_b   1.000
_cell.length_c   1.000
_cell.angle_alpha   90.00
_cell.angle_beta   90.00
_cell.angle_gamma   90.00
#
_symmetry.space_group_name_H-M   'P 1'
#
loop_
_entity.id
_entity.type
_entity.pdbx_description
1 polymer ?
#
loop_
_entity_poly.entity_id
_entity_poly.type
_entity_poly.pdbx_seq_one_letter_code
_entity_poly.pdbx_strand_id
1 'polypeptide(L)'
;MKLLFIHSEWMKYEVRKKTKIAQRLEEKDKKKKFGQVLVVKICAESKDENKDDILEKTARNIKDIAKKVGESNIVLFPFAHLSDDLSNPVFALELIKNLKKCLEKSGYIVDTVPFGWVKKWSLETKGHPLAVLSRRL
;
A
#
# COMPACT_ATOMS: atom_id res chain seq x y z
N MET A 1 1.86 1.32 13.11
CA MET A 1 1.47 0.96 11.73
C MET A 1 1.38 -0.53 11.56
N LYS A 2 0.46 -1.01 10.71
CA LYS A 2 0.40 -2.41 10.26
C LYS A 2 0.56 -2.51 8.75
N LEU A 3 1.39 -3.47 8.32
CA LEU A 3 1.68 -3.76 6.93
C LEU A 3 1.40 -5.24 6.64
N LEU A 4 0.77 -5.52 5.49
CA LEU A 4 0.65 -6.86 4.93
C LEU A 4 1.19 -6.85 3.49
N PHE A 5 2.20 -7.68 3.26
CA PHE A 5 2.90 -7.84 2.00
C PHE A 5 2.36 -9.08 1.29
N ILE A 6 2.04 -8.94 0.01
CA ILE A 6 1.55 -10.04 -0.83
C ILE A 6 2.26 -10.00 -2.17
N HIS A 7 3.23 -10.88 -2.36
CA HIS A 7 3.92 -11.07 -3.64
C HIS A 7 3.00 -11.85 -4.59
N SER A 8 2.64 -11.21 -5.70
CA SER A 8 1.53 -11.63 -6.56
C SER A 8 1.95 -11.69 -8.02
N GLU A 9 1.45 -12.69 -8.75
CA GLU A 9 1.54 -12.76 -10.21
C GLU A 9 0.81 -11.58 -10.86
N TRP A 10 -0.34 -11.20 -10.29
CA TRP A 10 -1.07 -10.01 -10.67
C TRP A 10 -1.97 -9.51 -9.55
N MET A 11 -2.34 -8.23 -9.64
CA MET A 11 -3.40 -7.62 -8.84
C MET A 11 -4.25 -6.70 -9.72
N LYS A 12 -5.56 -6.67 -9.50
CA LYS A 12 -6.45 -5.69 -10.14
C LYS A 12 -7.41 -5.07 -9.14
N TYR A 13 -7.77 -3.82 -9.38
CA TYR A 13 -8.85 -3.16 -8.64
C TYR A 13 -9.82 -2.46 -9.59
N GLU A 14 -11.03 -2.24 -9.08
CA GLU A 14 -12.06 -1.39 -9.66
C GLU A 14 -12.78 -0.64 -8.54
N VAL A 15 -12.79 0.68 -8.64
CA VAL A 15 -13.46 1.57 -7.71
C VAL A 15 -14.98 1.45 -7.88
N ARG A 16 -15.72 1.42 -6.77
CA ARG A 16 -17.18 1.26 -6.75
C ARG A 16 -17.92 2.47 -6.21
N LYS A 17 -17.68 2.82 -4.94
CA LYS A 17 -18.42 3.89 -4.24
C LYS A 17 -17.46 4.84 -3.55
N LYS A 18 -17.78 6.13 -3.61
CA LYS A 18 -17.06 7.20 -2.92
C LYS A 18 -17.40 7.17 -1.43
N THR A 19 -16.41 7.40 -0.57
CA THR A 19 -16.64 7.70 0.86
C THR A 19 -16.42 9.18 1.14
N LYS A 20 -16.68 9.63 2.38
CA LYS A 20 -16.48 11.02 2.81
C LYS A 20 -15.02 11.50 2.66
N ILE A 21 -14.06 10.58 2.75
CA ILE A 21 -12.61 10.85 2.70
C ILE A 21 -11.97 10.46 1.36
N ALA A 22 -12.79 10.20 0.34
CA ALA A 22 -12.31 9.76 -0.95
C ALA A 22 -11.51 10.86 -1.66
N GLN A 23 -10.31 10.51 -2.12
CA GLN A 23 -9.51 11.39 -2.98
C GLN A 23 -10.22 11.62 -4.32
N ARG A 24 -9.96 12.77 -4.95
CA ARG A 24 -10.37 13.02 -6.35
C ARG A 24 -9.68 11.99 -7.26
N LEU A 25 -10.42 11.50 -8.24
CA LEU A 25 -9.98 10.43 -9.13
C LEU A 25 -10.42 10.76 -10.56
N GLU A 26 -9.53 10.57 -11.53
CA GLU A 26 -9.87 10.65 -12.95
C GLU A 26 -10.47 9.32 -13.45
N GLU A 27 -11.17 9.35 -14.58
CA GLU A 27 -11.84 8.16 -15.12
C GLU A 27 -10.84 7.02 -15.41
N LYS A 28 -9.66 7.38 -15.94
CA LYS A 28 -8.58 6.43 -16.26
C LYS A 28 -8.06 5.67 -15.03
N ASP A 29 -8.21 6.23 -13.82
CA ASP A 29 -7.68 5.66 -12.58
C ASP A 29 -8.70 4.83 -11.80
N LYS A 30 -9.95 4.74 -12.30
CA LYS A 30 -11.02 3.95 -11.65
C LYS A 30 -10.76 2.45 -11.64
N LYS A 31 -9.98 1.93 -12.58
CA LYS A 31 -9.60 0.52 -12.65
C LYS A 31 -8.19 0.38 -13.20
N LYS A 32 -7.42 -0.54 -12.63
CA LYS A 32 -6.07 -0.85 -13.11
C LYS A 32 -5.73 -2.31 -12.78
N LYS A 33 -4.89 -2.93 -13.63
CA LYS A 33 -4.27 -4.23 -13.41
C LYS A 33 -2.76 -4.06 -13.39
N PHE A 34 -2.12 -4.77 -12.48
CA PHE A 34 -0.68 -4.86 -12.30
C PHE A 34 -0.28 -6.32 -12.48
N GLY A 35 0.86 -6.58 -13.10
CA GLY A 35 1.48 -7.90 -13.18
C GLY A 35 2.86 -7.87 -12.51
N GLN A 36 3.32 -9.00 -11.98
CA GLN A 36 4.58 -9.16 -11.23
C GLN A 36 4.71 -8.05 -10.19
N VAL A 37 4.05 -8.20 -9.04
CA VAL A 37 3.85 -7.07 -8.11
C VAL A 37 3.92 -7.48 -6.65
N LEU A 38 4.58 -6.64 -5.85
CA LEU A 38 4.48 -6.67 -4.41
C LEU A 38 3.35 -5.73 -3.97
N VAL A 39 2.22 -6.31 -3.58
CA VAL A 39 1.12 -5.54 -3.00
C VAL A 39 1.43 -5.28 -1.53
N VAL A 40 1.50 -4.02 -1.14
CA VAL A 40 1.72 -3.59 0.24
C VAL A 40 0.43 -2.99 0.76
N LYS A 41 -0.32 -3.75 1.55
CA LYS A 41 -1.48 -3.23 2.28
C LYS A 41 -1.00 -2.45 3.49
N ILE A 42 -1.45 -1.20 3.60
CA ILE A 42 -0.98 -0.23 4.59
C ILE A 42 -2.14 0.23 5.46
N CYS A 43 -1.94 0.17 6.77
CA CYS A 43 -2.82 0.75 7.78
C CYS A 43 -2.00 1.58 8.75
N ALA A 44 -2.16 2.91 8.69
CA ALA A 44 -1.62 3.84 9.69
C ALA A 44 -2.48 3.81 10.96
N GLU A 45 -1.85 3.76 12.12
CA GLU A 45 -2.46 3.74 13.45
C GLU A 45 -2.31 5.11 14.13
N SER A 46 -3.15 5.46 15.10
CA SER A 46 -3.14 6.80 15.74
C SER A 46 -1.77 7.17 16.32
N LYS A 47 -1.09 6.21 16.95
CA LYS A 47 0.28 6.38 17.49
C LYS A 47 1.33 6.77 16.44
N ASP A 48 1.08 6.54 15.16
CA ASP A 48 2.02 6.83 14.08
C ASP A 48 2.08 8.34 13.78
N GLU A 49 1.03 9.09 14.13
CA GLU A 49 0.95 10.55 13.90
C GLU A 49 2.02 11.33 14.67
N ASN A 50 2.48 10.78 15.79
CA ASN A 50 3.48 11.38 16.67
C ASN A 50 4.90 10.81 16.47
N LYS A 51 5.13 10.03 15.40
CA LYS A 51 6.41 9.39 15.12
C LYS A 51 7.08 10.00 13.90
N ASP A 52 8.13 10.78 14.12
CA ASP A 52 8.88 11.43 13.03
C ASP A 52 9.56 10.43 12.08
N ASP A 53 9.93 9.24 12.57
CA ASP A 53 10.67 8.23 11.81
C ASP A 53 9.79 7.21 11.09
N ILE A 54 8.46 7.33 11.20
CA ILE A 54 7.55 6.28 10.72
C ILE A 54 7.61 6.11 9.20
N LEU A 55 7.78 7.21 8.45
CA LEU A 55 7.94 7.20 7.00
C LEU A 55 9.17 6.40 6.59
N GLU A 56 10.31 6.69 7.21
CA GLU A 56 11.58 6.04 6.89
C GLU A 56 11.57 4.56 7.26
N LYS A 57 11.09 4.23 8.48
CA LYS A 57 10.93 2.84 8.94
C LYS A 57 10.03 2.03 8.01
N THR A 58 8.93 2.61 7.57
CA THR A 58 8.00 1.96 6.66
C THR A 58 8.63 1.73 5.29
N ALA A 59 9.27 2.75 4.71
CA ALA A 59 9.99 2.62 3.44
C ALA A 59 11.09 1.56 3.52
N ARG A 60 11.87 1.52 4.62
CA ARG A 60 12.91 0.51 4.85
C ARG A 60 12.36 -0.91 4.88
N ASN A 61 11.24 -1.13 5.57
CA ASN A 61 10.58 -2.43 5.61
C ASN A 61 10.07 -2.87 4.23
N ILE A 62 9.47 -1.94 3.47
CA ILE A 62 9.01 -2.24 2.11
C ILE A 62 10.20 -2.64 1.22
N LYS A 63 11.31 -1.88 1.27
CA LYS A 63 12.52 -2.18 0.49
C LYS A 63 13.16 -3.52 0.87
N ASP A 64 13.21 -3.84 2.16
CA ASP A 64 13.72 -5.13 2.64
C ASP A 64 12.92 -6.30 2.07
N ILE A 65 11.59 -6.24 2.13
CA ILE A 65 10.73 -7.30 1.58
C ILE A 65 10.84 -7.35 0.06
N ALA A 66 10.78 -6.21 -0.63
CA ALA A 66 10.91 -6.13 -2.08
C ALA A 66 12.22 -6.77 -2.56
N LYS A 67 13.34 -6.48 -1.89
CA LYS A 67 14.64 -7.10 -2.16
C LYS A 67 14.63 -8.61 -1.92
N LYS A 68 14.02 -9.07 -0.81
CA LYS A 68 13.94 -10.51 -0.47
C LYS A 68 13.16 -11.33 -1.49
N VAL A 69 12.13 -10.75 -2.09
CA VAL A 69 11.30 -11.44 -3.08
C VAL A 69 11.70 -11.13 -4.53
N GLY A 70 12.69 -10.26 -4.73
CA GLY A 70 13.21 -9.89 -6.05
C GLY A 70 12.24 -9.06 -6.90
N GLU A 71 11.36 -8.26 -6.27
CA GLU A 71 10.31 -7.52 -6.96
C GLU A 71 10.55 -6.00 -6.93
N SER A 72 10.43 -5.37 -8.09
CA SER A 72 10.64 -3.94 -8.30
C SER A 72 9.33 -3.15 -8.44
N ASN A 73 8.24 -3.82 -8.82
CA ASN A 73 6.92 -3.21 -8.93
C ASN A 73 6.19 -3.30 -7.59
N ILE A 74 5.83 -2.15 -7.04
CA ILE A 74 5.16 -2.05 -5.74
C ILE A 74 3.81 -1.38 -5.93
N VAL A 75 2.77 -1.96 -5.33
CA VAL A 75 1.47 -1.29 -5.22
C VAL A 75 1.16 -1.02 -3.75
N LEU A 76 1.12 0.27 -3.40
CA LEU A 76 0.65 0.73 -2.10
C LEU A 76 -0.88 0.67 -2.08
N PHE A 77 -1.42 -0.15 -1.18
CA PHE A 77 -2.85 -0.41 -1.05
C PHE A 77 -3.34 0.11 0.31
N PRO A 78 -4.00 1.29 0.39
CA PRO A 78 -4.61 1.75 1.63
C PRO A 78 -5.68 0.76 2.13
N PHE A 79 -5.48 0.19 3.32
CA PHE A 79 -6.28 -0.91 3.83
C PHE A 79 -6.49 -0.81 5.35
N ALA A 80 -7.47 0.00 5.77
CA ALA A 80 -7.76 0.29 7.17
C ALA A 80 -8.10 -0.95 8.02
N HIS A 81 -8.63 -2.02 7.43
CA HIS A 81 -9.08 -3.22 8.16
C HIS A 81 -7.96 -4.04 8.83
N LEU A 82 -6.69 -3.63 8.76
CA LEU A 82 -5.62 -4.29 9.54
C LEU A 82 -5.63 -3.85 11.00
N SER A 83 -6.24 -2.71 11.32
CA SER A 83 -6.30 -2.15 12.68
C SER A 83 -7.69 -1.65 13.03
N ASP A 84 -7.97 -1.67 14.32
CA ASP A 84 -9.09 -1.01 14.99
C ASP A 84 -8.71 0.40 15.49
N ASP A 85 -7.43 0.62 15.79
CA ASP A 85 -6.86 1.94 16.11
C ASP A 85 -6.30 2.60 14.84
N LEU A 86 -7.07 3.49 14.23
CA LEU A 86 -6.75 4.15 12.95
C LEU A 86 -6.22 5.57 13.16
N SER A 87 -5.26 5.96 12.33
CA SER A 87 -4.83 7.36 12.26
C SER A 87 -5.86 8.26 11.58
N ASN A 88 -5.66 9.56 11.70
CA ASN A 88 -6.32 10.58 10.91
C ASN A 88 -6.18 10.29 9.40
N PRO A 89 -7.27 10.40 8.61
CA PRO A 89 -7.24 10.15 7.16
C PRO A 89 -6.28 11.05 6.37
N VAL A 90 -6.09 12.31 6.80
CA VAL A 90 -5.17 13.26 6.15
C VAL A 90 -3.74 12.78 6.33
N PHE A 91 -3.36 12.46 7.57
CA PHE A 91 -2.05 11.88 7.88
C PHE A 91 -1.80 10.60 7.07
N ALA A 92 -2.74 9.67 7.05
CA ALA A 92 -2.60 8.41 6.31
C ALA A 92 -2.38 8.63 4.81
N LEU A 93 -3.13 9.58 4.21
CA LEU A 93 -3.00 9.91 2.80
C LEU A 93 -1.64 10.55 2.49
N GLU A 94 -1.18 11.50 3.32
CA GLU A 94 0.11 12.16 3.16
C GLU A 94 1.27 11.20 3.31
N LEU A 95 1.22 10.34 4.33
CA LEU A 95 2.18 9.28 4.54
C LEU A 95 2.29 8.38 3.30
N ILE A 96 1.17 7.91 2.73
CA ILE A 96 1.19 7.05 1.53
C ILE A 96 1.76 7.78 0.31
N LYS A 97 1.44 9.07 0.13
CA LYS A 97 2.04 9.90 -0.93
C LYS A 97 3.55 10.04 -0.76
N ASN A 98 4.01 10.25 0.47
CA ASN A 98 5.44 10.39 0.77
C ASN A 98 6.17 9.05 0.64
N LEU A 99 5.55 7.94 1.03
CA LEU A 99 6.07 6.59 0.81
C LEU A 99 6.29 6.31 -0.67
N LYS A 100 5.31 6.64 -1.52
CA LYS A 100 5.45 6.53 -2.98
C LYS A 100 6.71 7.25 -3.46
N LYS A 101 6.85 8.54 -3.14
CA LYS A 101 8.02 9.34 -3.53
C LYS A 101 9.35 8.74 -3.04
N CYS A 102 9.41 8.29 -1.78
CA CYS A 102 10.62 7.69 -1.21
C CYS A 102 11.05 6.39 -1.92
N LEU A 103 10.07 5.55 -2.27
CA LEU A 103 10.32 4.30 -2.97
C LEU A 103 10.71 4.54 -4.43
N GLU A 104 10.04 5.46 -5.14
CA GLU A 104 10.42 5.86 -6.51
C GLU A 104 11.84 6.43 -6.56
N LYS A 105 12.22 7.29 -5.61
CA LYS A 105 13.60 7.79 -5.47
C LYS A 105 14.63 6.67 -5.22
N SER A 106 14.19 5.53 -4.70
CA SER A 106 15.04 4.36 -4.47
C SER A 106 15.07 3.39 -5.66
N GLY A 107 14.47 3.75 -6.80
CA GLY A 107 14.51 2.98 -8.05
C GLY A 107 13.36 1.99 -8.25
N TYR A 108 12.33 1.99 -7.40
CA TYR A 108 11.16 1.12 -7.55
C TYR A 108 10.10 1.74 -8.48
N ILE A 109 9.32 0.90 -9.13
CA ILE A 109 8.14 1.32 -9.90
C ILE A 109 6.94 1.24 -8.96
N VAL A 110 6.37 2.40 -8.59
CA VAL A 110 5.39 2.47 -7.50
C VAL A 110 4.05 3.01 -7.95
N ASP A 111 3.03 2.21 -7.73
CA ASP A 111 1.64 2.58 -7.93
C ASP A 111 0.88 2.65 -6.61
N THR A 112 -0.28 3.31 -6.62
CA THR A 112 -1.12 3.46 -5.43
C THR A 112 -2.57 3.22 -5.78
N VAL A 113 -3.24 2.39 -4.99
CA VAL A 113 -4.68 2.17 -5.11
C VAL A 113 -5.42 3.38 -4.52
N PRO A 114 -6.50 3.88 -5.15
CA PRO A 114 -7.21 5.07 -4.69
C PRO A 114 -7.65 5.02 -3.21
N PHE A 115 -7.29 6.07 -2.47
CA PHE A 115 -7.60 6.23 -1.05
C PHE A 115 -9.06 6.66 -0.82
N GLY A 116 -9.70 6.10 0.22
CA GLY A 116 -11.06 6.48 0.61
C GLY A 116 -12.17 6.03 -0.34
N TRP A 117 -11.91 5.01 -1.18
CA TRP A 117 -12.92 4.42 -2.05
C TRP A 117 -13.25 2.98 -1.64
N VAL A 118 -14.52 2.60 -1.75
CA VAL A 118 -14.94 1.19 -1.76
C VAL A 118 -14.49 0.59 -3.08
N LYS A 119 -13.87 -0.59 -3.04
CA LYS A 119 -13.20 -1.20 -4.20
C LYS A 119 -13.53 -2.68 -4.28
N LYS A 120 -13.74 -3.16 -5.51
CA LYS A 120 -13.61 -4.57 -5.86
C LYS A 120 -12.14 -4.80 -6.22
N TRP A 121 -11.53 -5.86 -5.71
CA TRP A 121 -10.15 -6.19 -6.03
C TRP A 121 -9.95 -7.70 -6.03
N SER A 122 -8.94 -8.16 -6.77
CA SER A 122 -8.54 -9.55 -6.84
C SER A 122 -7.04 -9.60 -7.09
N LEU A 123 -6.40 -10.67 -6.63
CA LEU A 123 -4.99 -10.93 -6.88
C LEU A 123 -4.76 -12.44 -6.97
N GLU A 124 -3.61 -12.82 -7.50
CA GLU A 124 -3.12 -14.19 -7.49
C GLU A 124 -1.74 -14.19 -6.82
N THR A 125 -1.63 -14.83 -5.67
CA THR A 125 -0.37 -14.92 -4.92
C THR A 125 0.59 -15.88 -5.61
N LYS A 126 1.89 -15.63 -5.52
CA LYS A 126 2.91 -16.55 -6.05
C LYS A 126 3.07 -17.86 -5.27
N GLY A 127 2.52 -17.96 -4.05
CA GLY A 127 2.44 -19.21 -3.28
C GLY A 127 3.74 -19.72 -2.65
N HIS A 128 4.87 -19.00 -2.77
CA HIS A 128 6.12 -19.36 -2.08
C HIS A 128 6.12 -18.93 -0.60
N PRO A 129 7.03 -19.43 0.26
CA PRO A 129 7.02 -19.14 1.71
C PRO A 129 7.08 -17.65 2.08
N LEU A 130 7.75 -16.84 1.25
CA LEU A 130 7.84 -15.39 1.42
C LEU A 130 6.72 -14.60 0.70
N ALA A 131 5.71 -15.28 0.13
CA ALA A 131 4.69 -14.63 -0.68
C ALA A 131 3.73 -13.80 0.16
N VAL A 132 3.54 -14.15 1.43
CA VAL A 132 2.67 -13.40 2.36
C VAL A 132 3.43 -13.15 3.66
N LEU A 133 3.67 -11.89 3.98
CA LEU A 133 4.41 -11.47 5.18
C LEU A 133 3.70 -10.30 5.85
N SER A 134 3.85 -10.13 7.15
CA SER A 134 3.33 -8.96 7.87
C SER A 134 4.43 -8.25 8.67
N ARG A 135 4.21 -6.96 8.96
CA ARG A 135 5.05 -6.15 9.86
C ARG A 135 4.17 -5.25 10.73
N ARG A 136 4.63 -5.02 11.95
CA ARG A 136 4.09 -4.02 12.87
C ARG A 136 5.20 -3.03 13.23
N LEU A 137 4.87 -1.74 13.16
CA LEU A 137 5.76 -0.61 13.47
C LEU A 137 5.20 0.26 14.60
#